data_AF-A0A2V7ZM33-F1
#
_entry.id   AF-A0A2V7ZM33-F1
#
_cell.length_a   1.000
_cell.length_b   1.000
_cell.length_c   1.000
_cell.angle_alpha   90.00
_cell.angle_beta   90.00
_cell.angle_gamma   90.00
#
_symmetry.space_group_name_H-M   'P 1'
#
loop_
_entity.id
_entity.type
_entity.pdbx_description
1 polymer ?
#
loop_
_entity_poly.entity_id
_entity_poly.type
_entity_poly.pdbx_seq_one_letter_code
_entity_poly.pdbx_strand_id
1 'polypeptide(L)'
;MFVETESAEEVRQGLAAMRFKSKGGTRPDDVGIAPTIWSMSEQEYRQKADLWPLNPEGELINWTIVESKEGLKHVREIAQVKGIGVLWPGAGTLRGVFTTTSATGERIFDADAWENAIQQVLAACKEFHVPCGYPANAGDIQMRMKQGFSVFVMNWGDAGFKTIELGRAAADRRK
;
A
#
# COMPACT_ATOMS: atom_id res chain seq x y z
N MET A 1 -1.06 -5.50 6.22
CA MET A 1 -1.46 -4.18 5.69
C MET A 1 -1.73 -3.28 6.88
N PHE A 2 -1.19 -2.07 6.89
CA PHE A 2 -1.49 -1.06 7.90
C PHE A 2 -2.51 -0.09 7.29
N VAL A 3 -3.66 0.01 7.94
CA VAL A 3 -4.77 0.91 7.57
C VAL A 3 -4.68 2.17 8.40
N GLU A 4 -5.24 3.27 7.90
CA GLU A 4 -5.32 4.56 8.61
C GLU A 4 -3.99 5.00 9.23
N THR A 5 -2.89 4.89 8.48
CA THR A 5 -1.56 5.29 8.98
C THR A 5 -1.45 6.81 9.03
N GLU A 6 -1.13 7.34 10.21
CA GLU A 6 -1.08 8.78 10.47
C GLU A 6 0.33 9.29 10.78
N SER A 7 1.27 8.41 11.12
CA SER A 7 2.65 8.80 11.42
C SER A 7 3.71 7.82 10.93
N ALA A 8 4.94 8.31 10.77
CA ALA A 8 6.10 7.47 10.47
C ALA A 8 6.43 6.49 11.62
N GLU A 9 6.11 6.87 12.86
CA GLU A 9 6.39 6.04 14.03
C GLU A 9 5.51 4.81 14.10
N GLU A 10 4.21 4.94 13.80
CA GLU A 10 3.28 3.80 13.67
C GLU A 10 3.78 2.80 12.63
N VAL A 11 4.27 3.30 11.48
CA VAL A 11 4.86 2.42 10.45
C VAL A 11 6.09 1.71 11.00
N ARG A 12 7.04 2.42 11.62
CA ARG A 12 8.26 1.79 12.17
C ARG A 12 7.93 0.70 13.18
N GLN A 13 6.98 0.96 14.08
CA GLN A 13 6.54 -0.01 15.08
C GLN A 13 5.89 -1.24 14.43
N GLY A 14 4.99 -1.01 13.46
CA GLY A 14 4.36 -2.08 12.71
C GLY A 14 5.36 -2.93 11.93
N LEU A 15 6.31 -2.30 11.23
CA LEU A 15 7.35 -3.01 10.46
C LEU A 15 8.29 -3.79 11.40
N ALA A 16 8.63 -3.24 12.56
CA ALA A 16 9.42 -3.96 13.57
C ALA A 16 8.67 -5.22 14.06
N ALA A 17 7.35 -5.16 14.22
CA ALA A 17 6.52 -6.32 14.59
C ALA A 17 6.45 -7.41 13.51
N MET A 18 6.85 -7.11 12.27
CA MET A 18 6.95 -8.10 11.20
C MET A 18 8.31 -8.82 11.16
N ARG A 19 9.32 -8.32 11.88
CA ARG A 19 10.69 -8.86 11.88
C ARG A 19 11.00 -9.57 13.19
N PHE A 20 11.74 -10.68 13.13
CA PHE A 20 12.21 -11.39 14.32
C PHE A 20 13.07 -10.49 15.23
N LYS A 21 13.04 -10.72 16.55
CA LYS A 21 13.92 -10.03 17.51
C LYS A 21 15.39 -10.23 17.17
N SER A 22 15.80 -11.45 16.82
CA SER A 22 17.15 -11.74 16.32
C SER A 22 17.55 -10.97 15.04
N LYS A 23 16.57 -10.40 14.33
CA LYS A 23 16.74 -9.60 13.10
C LYS A 23 16.41 -8.11 13.27
N GLY A 24 16.41 -7.63 14.51
CA GLY A 24 16.21 -6.22 14.86
C GLY A 24 14.74 -5.76 14.90
N GLY A 25 13.79 -6.71 14.93
CA GLY A 25 12.37 -6.40 15.13
C GLY A 25 11.88 -6.72 16.54
N THR A 26 10.56 -6.90 16.67
CA THR A 26 9.89 -7.21 17.94
C THR A 26 9.14 -8.54 17.91
N ARG A 27 9.00 -9.19 16.75
CA ARG A 27 8.38 -10.52 16.63
C ARG A 27 9.21 -11.55 17.41
N PRO A 28 8.62 -12.37 18.29
CA PRO A 28 9.33 -13.44 18.97
C PRO A 28 10.03 -14.39 17.98
N ASP A 29 11.21 -14.88 18.36
CA ASP A 29 11.98 -15.85 17.59
C ASP A 29 11.39 -17.27 17.65
N ASP A 30 10.39 -17.53 18.50
CA ASP A 30 9.66 -18.80 18.45
C ASP A 30 8.78 -18.85 17.18
N VAL A 31 8.98 -19.89 16.39
CA VAL A 31 8.31 -20.07 15.09
C VAL A 31 7.23 -21.14 15.11
N GLY A 32 7.10 -21.90 16.21
CA GLY A 32 6.12 -22.98 16.35
C GLY A 32 6.03 -23.88 15.12
N ILE A 33 4.81 -24.11 14.63
CA ILE A 33 4.53 -24.95 13.46
C ILE A 33 4.59 -24.20 12.11
N ALA A 34 4.94 -22.92 12.11
CA ALA A 34 4.91 -22.10 10.90
C ALA A 34 5.84 -22.61 9.77
N PRO A 35 7.07 -23.12 10.04
CA PRO A 35 7.89 -23.75 9.01
C PRO A 35 7.18 -24.92 8.30
N THR A 36 6.45 -25.74 9.07
CA THR A 36 5.66 -26.86 8.53
C THR A 36 4.53 -26.38 7.63
N ILE A 37 3.79 -25.32 8.04
CA ILE A 37 2.72 -24.73 7.21
C ILE A 37 3.29 -24.19 5.90
N TRP A 38 4.48 -23.59 5.95
CA TRP A 38 5.19 -23.05 4.80
C TRP A 38 5.94 -24.12 3.98
N SER A 39 5.84 -25.40 4.37
CA SER A 39 6.48 -26.54 3.71
C SER A 39 8.00 -26.37 3.52
N MET A 40 8.69 -25.88 4.56
CA MET A 40 10.13 -25.61 4.54
C MET A 40 10.80 -25.96 5.87
N SER A 41 12.14 -26.05 5.88
CA SER A 41 12.89 -26.21 7.13
C SER A 41 12.77 -24.97 8.02
N GLU A 42 13.01 -25.11 9.32
CA GLU A 42 13.03 -23.97 10.24
C GLU A 42 14.09 -22.94 9.84
N GLN A 43 15.26 -23.37 9.35
CA GLN A 43 16.31 -22.49 8.89
C GLN A 43 15.85 -21.63 7.71
N GLU A 44 15.28 -22.26 6.68
CA GLU A 44 14.72 -21.56 5.50
C GLU A 44 13.60 -20.61 5.91
N TYR A 45 12.71 -21.06 6.81
CA TYR A 45 11.64 -20.22 7.33
C TYR A 45 12.18 -18.98 8.04
N ARG A 46 13.18 -19.13 8.92
CA ARG A 46 13.78 -17.97 9.59
C ARG A 46 14.44 -17.00 8.60
N GLN A 47 14.99 -17.50 7.50
CA GLN A 47 15.55 -16.67 6.43
C GLN A 47 14.45 -15.91 5.69
N LYS A 48 13.39 -16.60 5.24
CA LYS A 48 12.31 -16.09 4.37
C LYS A 48 11.20 -15.35 5.10
N ALA A 49 10.84 -15.74 6.33
CA ALA A 49 9.76 -15.13 7.12
C ALA A 49 10.21 -13.82 7.78
N ASP A 50 10.76 -12.92 6.98
CA ASP A 50 11.23 -11.59 7.34
C ASP A 50 10.74 -10.56 6.31
N LEU A 51 10.80 -9.27 6.69
CA LEU A 51 10.21 -8.18 5.91
C LEU A 51 11.07 -7.78 4.70
N TRP A 52 10.51 -7.93 3.50
CA TRP A 52 10.96 -7.28 2.27
C TRP A 52 10.43 -5.83 2.21
N PRO A 53 11.22 -4.84 1.73
CA PRO A 53 12.55 -4.95 1.12
C PRO A 53 13.74 -4.88 2.09
N LEU A 54 13.53 -4.86 3.41
CA LEU A 54 14.64 -4.79 4.38
C LEU A 54 15.51 -6.05 4.36
N ASN A 55 14.89 -7.21 4.11
CA ASN A 55 15.56 -8.44 3.73
C ASN A 55 15.22 -8.77 2.26
N PRO A 56 16.19 -8.75 1.33
CA PRO A 56 15.97 -9.13 -0.06
C PRO A 56 15.48 -10.57 -0.26
N GLU A 57 15.77 -11.48 0.68
CA GLU A 57 15.29 -12.87 0.67
C GLU A 57 13.99 -13.05 1.47
N GLY A 58 13.49 -11.96 2.08
CA GLY A 58 12.26 -11.95 2.84
C GLY A 58 11.02 -12.07 1.94
N GLU A 59 10.00 -12.74 2.44
CA GLU A 59 8.74 -13.01 1.74
C GLU A 59 7.55 -12.32 2.42
N LEU A 60 7.77 -11.58 3.51
CA LEU A 60 6.74 -10.73 4.10
C LEU A 60 6.77 -9.36 3.44
N ILE A 61 5.61 -8.85 3.03
CA ILE A 61 5.48 -7.52 2.43
C ILE A 61 4.49 -6.67 3.25
N ASN A 62 4.86 -5.42 3.51
CA ASN A 62 3.95 -4.45 4.09
C ASN A 62 3.31 -3.56 3.02
N TRP A 63 2.00 -3.37 3.17
CA TRP A 63 1.21 -2.42 2.41
C TRP A 63 0.72 -1.38 3.43
N THR A 64 1.17 -0.14 3.28
CA THR A 64 0.81 0.98 4.17
C THR A 64 -0.20 1.87 3.45
N ILE A 65 -1.29 2.23 4.13
CA ILE A 65 -2.37 3.06 3.56
C ILE A 65 -2.45 4.38 4.34
N VAL A 66 -2.36 5.48 3.60
CA VAL A 66 -2.63 6.84 4.08
C VAL A 66 -4.02 7.24 3.63
N GLU A 67 -4.92 7.44 4.59
CA GLU A 67 -6.34 7.64 4.29
C GLU A 67 -7.09 8.59 5.22
N SER A 68 -6.35 9.37 6.01
CA SER A 68 -6.87 10.44 6.85
C SER A 68 -6.21 11.78 6.50
N LYS A 69 -6.80 12.90 6.97
CA LYS A 69 -6.18 14.22 6.82
C LYS A 69 -4.85 14.31 7.57
N GLU A 70 -4.71 13.59 8.70
CA GLU A 70 -3.49 13.60 9.50
C GLU A 70 -2.37 12.83 8.79
N GLY A 71 -2.67 11.62 8.28
CA GLY A 71 -1.72 10.87 7.47
C GLY A 71 -1.27 11.63 6.22
N LEU A 72 -2.17 12.40 5.59
CA LEU A 72 -1.79 13.26 4.46
C LEU A 72 -0.80 14.37 4.86
N LYS A 73 -0.91 14.95 6.06
CA LYS A 73 0.08 15.95 6.54
C LYS A 73 1.46 15.32 6.72
N HIS A 74 1.51 14.06 7.18
CA HIS A 74 2.76 13.35 7.46
C HIS A 74 3.24 12.42 6.33
N VAL A 75 2.58 12.45 5.16
CA VAL A 75 2.80 11.44 4.10
C VAL A 75 4.25 11.35 3.62
N ARG A 76 5.00 12.47 3.62
CA ARG A 76 6.42 12.47 3.26
C ARG A 76 7.27 11.72 4.30
N GLU A 77 7.00 11.93 5.58
CA GLU A 77 7.70 11.23 6.66
C GLU A 77 7.35 9.74 6.68
N ILE A 78 6.08 9.41 6.45
CA ILE A 78 5.60 8.03 6.29
C ILE A 78 6.34 7.35 5.14
N ALA A 79 6.35 7.97 3.96
CA ALA A 79 6.99 7.41 2.76
C ALA A 79 8.52 7.24 2.90
N GLN A 80 9.18 7.99 3.80
CA GLN A 80 10.61 7.83 4.08
C GLN A 80 10.95 6.55 4.86
N VAL A 81 9.97 5.94 5.54
CA VAL A 81 10.22 4.77 6.38
C VAL A 81 10.68 3.59 5.52
N LYS A 82 11.89 3.11 5.78
CA LYS A 82 12.46 1.95 5.10
C LYS A 82 11.71 0.69 5.50
N GLY A 83 11.37 -0.14 4.52
CA GLY A 83 10.65 -1.40 4.71
C GLY A 83 9.17 -1.37 4.31
N ILE A 84 8.63 -0.21 3.94
CA ILE A 84 7.35 -0.17 3.23
C ILE A 84 7.53 -0.85 1.87
N GLY A 85 6.71 -1.88 1.60
CA GLY A 85 6.72 -2.57 0.32
C GLY A 85 5.88 -1.85 -0.74
N VAL A 86 4.71 -1.33 -0.33
CA VAL A 86 3.84 -0.51 -1.18
C VAL A 86 3.14 0.55 -0.33
N LEU A 87 3.10 1.79 -0.80
CA LEU A 87 2.34 2.89 -0.18
C LEU A 87 1.08 3.20 -1.01
N TRP A 88 -0.03 3.44 -0.33
CA TRP A 88 -1.35 3.60 -0.94
C TRP A 88 -2.06 4.86 -0.44
N PRO A 89 -2.67 5.66 -1.32
CA PRO A 89 -3.80 6.48 -0.94
C PRO A 89 -5.02 5.57 -0.74
N GLY A 90 -5.65 5.60 0.44
CA GLY A 90 -6.91 4.89 0.68
C GLY A 90 -8.08 5.60 -0.01
N ALA A 91 -8.11 5.54 -1.35
CA ALA A 91 -8.97 6.37 -2.19
C ALA A 91 -10.47 6.27 -1.83
N GLY A 92 -10.94 5.09 -1.43
CA GLY A 92 -12.32 4.89 -0.97
C GLY A 92 -12.62 5.66 0.33
N THR A 93 -11.78 5.51 1.35
CA THR A 93 -11.89 6.21 2.63
C THR A 93 -11.71 7.72 2.46
N LEU A 94 -10.70 8.14 1.69
CA LEU A 94 -10.46 9.55 1.37
C LEU A 94 -11.66 10.19 0.68
N ARG A 95 -12.41 9.46 -0.15
CA ARG A 95 -13.65 9.98 -0.75
C ARG A 95 -14.64 10.41 0.34
N GLY A 96 -14.76 9.62 1.40
CA GLY A 96 -15.57 9.96 2.58
C GLY A 96 -15.02 11.18 3.33
N VAL A 97 -13.71 11.25 3.53
CA VAL A 97 -13.01 12.38 4.18
C VAL A 97 -13.26 13.71 3.47
N PHE A 98 -13.33 13.68 2.13
CA PHE A 98 -13.60 14.84 1.29
C PHE A 98 -15.07 14.96 0.85
N THR A 99 -15.99 14.28 1.55
CA THR A 99 -17.43 14.48 1.35
C THR A 99 -18.06 15.10 2.60
N THR A 100 -18.58 16.31 2.46
CA THR A 100 -19.33 17.01 3.51
C THR A 100 -20.83 16.78 3.35
N THR A 101 -21.61 17.18 4.37
CA THR A 101 -23.07 17.19 4.31
C THR A 101 -23.55 18.63 4.45
N SER A 102 -24.36 19.12 3.52
CA SER A 102 -24.95 20.45 3.57
C SER A 102 -25.99 20.57 4.69
N ALA A 103 -26.44 21.79 4.97
CA ALA A 103 -27.53 22.03 5.92
C ALA A 103 -28.86 21.35 5.51
N THR A 104 -29.04 21.01 4.23
CA THR A 104 -30.22 20.31 3.69
C THR A 104 -30.05 18.78 3.64
N GLY A 105 -28.94 18.25 4.14
CA GLY A 105 -28.65 16.81 4.15
C GLY A 105 -28.02 16.29 2.85
N GLU A 106 -27.72 17.15 1.89
CA GLU A 106 -27.07 16.78 0.64
C GLU A 106 -25.59 16.44 0.86
N ARG A 107 -25.11 15.34 0.27
CA ARG A 107 -23.70 14.95 0.30
C ARG A 107 -22.94 15.69 -0.80
N ILE A 108 -22.00 16.55 -0.41
CA ILE A 108 -21.18 17.34 -1.33
C ILE A 108 -19.78 16.72 -1.36
N PHE A 109 -19.41 16.15 -2.51
CA PHE A 109 -18.11 15.55 -2.73
C PHE A 109 -17.15 16.56 -3.37
N ASP A 110 -16.05 16.85 -2.69
CA ASP A 110 -14.96 17.66 -3.21
C ASP A 110 -14.00 16.76 -4.01
N ALA A 111 -14.28 16.65 -5.32
CA ALA A 111 -13.52 15.80 -6.23
C ALA A 111 -12.07 16.27 -6.42
N ASP A 112 -11.85 17.59 -6.41
CA ASP A 112 -10.53 18.18 -6.60
C ASP A 112 -9.66 17.96 -5.36
N ALA A 113 -10.19 18.16 -4.15
CA ALA A 113 -9.46 17.86 -2.92
C ALA A 113 -9.13 16.38 -2.78
N TRP A 114 -10.05 15.50 -3.19
CA TRP A 114 -9.83 14.06 -3.21
C TRP A 114 -8.73 13.63 -4.18
N GLU A 115 -8.76 14.14 -5.42
CA GLU A 115 -7.70 13.84 -6.40
C GLU A 115 -6.36 14.43 -5.96
N ASN A 116 -6.34 15.63 -5.39
CA ASN A 116 -5.13 16.24 -4.83
C ASN A 116 -4.52 15.38 -3.71
N ALA A 117 -5.34 14.79 -2.84
CA ALA A 117 -4.86 13.86 -1.82
C ALA A 117 -4.24 12.59 -2.41
N ILE A 118 -4.84 12.02 -3.47
CA ILE A 118 -4.27 10.88 -4.20
C ILE A 118 -2.91 11.25 -4.81
N GLN A 119 -2.82 12.39 -5.48
CA GLN A 119 -1.57 12.87 -6.08
C GLN A 119 -0.51 13.21 -5.03
N GLN A 120 -0.91 13.68 -3.85
CA GLN A 120 0.01 13.95 -2.74
C GLN A 120 0.71 12.66 -2.27
N VAL A 121 -0.04 11.56 -2.12
CA VAL A 121 0.56 10.27 -1.78
C VAL A 121 1.46 9.75 -2.92
N LEU A 122 1.02 9.88 -4.18
CA LEU A 122 1.85 9.50 -5.33
C LEU A 122 3.15 10.29 -5.40
N ALA A 123 3.12 11.60 -5.13
CA ALA A 123 4.30 12.44 -5.11
C ALA A 123 5.30 11.97 -4.05
N ALA A 124 4.83 11.63 -2.85
CA ALA A 124 5.67 11.06 -1.80
C ALA A 124 6.26 9.70 -2.18
N CYS A 125 5.45 8.80 -2.77
CA CYS A 125 5.93 7.52 -3.30
C CYS A 125 7.10 7.73 -4.27
N LYS A 126 6.95 8.66 -5.23
CA LYS A 126 7.97 8.97 -6.24
C LYS A 126 9.22 9.60 -5.62
N GLU A 127 9.04 10.54 -4.71
CA GLU A 127 10.14 11.21 -4.00
C GLU A 127 11.02 10.19 -3.26
N PHE A 128 10.41 9.24 -2.55
CA PHE A 128 11.12 8.28 -1.71
C PHE A 128 11.31 6.90 -2.34
N HIS A 129 11.00 6.77 -3.63
CA HIS A 129 11.18 5.55 -4.44
C HIS A 129 10.45 4.33 -3.86
N VAL A 130 9.26 4.54 -3.29
CA VAL A 130 8.38 3.49 -2.79
C VAL A 130 7.37 3.13 -3.88
N PRO A 131 7.16 1.83 -4.21
CA PRO A 131 6.09 1.43 -5.10
C PRO A 131 4.74 2.00 -4.64
N CYS A 132 4.02 2.65 -5.54
CA CYS A 132 2.75 3.28 -5.23
C CYS A 132 1.59 2.44 -5.74
N GLY A 133 0.63 2.18 -4.85
CA GLY A 133 -0.57 1.42 -5.15
C GLY A 133 -1.79 2.28 -5.43
N TYR A 134 -2.73 1.80 -6.26
CA TYR A 134 -4.02 2.47 -6.46
C TYR A 134 -5.15 1.48 -6.83
N PRO A 135 -6.37 1.61 -6.29
CA PRO A 135 -7.52 0.82 -6.72
C PRO A 135 -8.11 1.36 -8.03
N ALA A 136 -7.59 0.87 -9.16
CA ALA A 136 -7.96 1.34 -10.50
C ALA A 136 -9.19 0.62 -11.08
N ASN A 137 -9.78 1.23 -12.11
CA ASN A 137 -10.81 0.64 -12.94
C ASN A 137 -10.49 0.89 -14.44
N ALA A 138 -11.32 0.33 -15.33
CA ALA A 138 -11.10 0.40 -16.77
C ALA A 138 -11.05 1.84 -17.32
N GLY A 139 -11.67 2.81 -16.64
CA GLY A 139 -11.67 4.22 -17.02
C GLY A 139 -10.40 4.97 -16.64
N ASP A 140 -9.64 4.52 -15.64
CA ASP A 140 -8.49 5.27 -15.12
C ASP A 140 -7.15 4.52 -15.13
N ILE A 141 -7.13 3.19 -15.31
CA ILE A 141 -5.90 2.38 -15.21
C ILE A 141 -4.73 2.92 -16.06
N GLN A 142 -4.98 3.25 -17.32
CA GLN A 142 -3.91 3.74 -18.21
C GLN A 142 -3.37 5.10 -17.77
N MET A 143 -4.25 5.98 -17.28
CA MET A 143 -3.85 7.27 -16.72
C MET A 143 -3.05 7.09 -15.43
N ARG A 144 -3.52 6.24 -14.50
CA ARG A 144 -2.84 5.99 -13.22
C ARG A 144 -1.44 5.38 -13.42
N MET A 145 -1.29 4.48 -14.38
CA MET A 145 0.01 3.96 -14.79
C MET A 145 0.94 5.06 -15.31
N LYS A 146 0.44 5.96 -16.17
CA LYS A 146 1.22 7.11 -16.68
C LYS A 146 1.64 8.09 -15.59
N GLN A 147 0.81 8.29 -14.57
CA GLN A 147 1.13 9.16 -13.43
C GLN A 147 2.30 8.60 -12.58
N GLY A 148 2.41 7.27 -12.51
CA GLY A 148 3.49 6.56 -11.83
C GLY A 148 3.03 5.50 -10.81
N PHE A 149 1.74 5.20 -10.71
CA PHE A 149 1.27 4.05 -9.94
C PHE A 149 1.72 2.75 -10.61
N SER A 150 2.13 1.77 -9.81
CA SER A 150 2.73 0.52 -10.30
C SER A 150 2.12 -0.75 -9.70
N VAL A 151 1.38 -0.62 -8.60
CA VAL A 151 0.64 -1.72 -7.98
C VAL A 151 -0.85 -1.39 -8.02
N PHE A 152 -1.68 -2.35 -8.40
CA PHE A 152 -3.10 -2.09 -8.58
C PHE A 152 -3.96 -3.20 -7.98
N VAL A 153 -5.07 -2.78 -7.37
CA VAL A 153 -6.16 -3.67 -6.96
C VAL A 153 -7.35 -3.38 -7.86
N MET A 154 -8.06 -4.43 -8.27
CA MET A 154 -9.17 -4.35 -9.21
C MET A 154 -10.46 -4.84 -8.57
N ASN A 155 -11.59 -4.41 -9.14
CA ASN A 155 -12.88 -5.02 -8.84
C ASN A 155 -12.90 -6.51 -9.20
N TRP A 156 -13.82 -7.24 -8.60
CA TRP A 156 -14.08 -8.63 -8.93
C TRP A 156 -14.86 -8.74 -10.25
N GLY A 157 -14.72 -9.88 -10.93
CA GLY A 157 -15.47 -10.22 -12.15
C GLY A 157 -15.00 -9.49 -13.41
N ASP A 158 -15.88 -9.44 -14.42
CA ASP A 158 -15.56 -8.97 -15.78
C ASP A 158 -15.02 -7.53 -15.82
N ALA A 159 -15.52 -6.65 -14.95
CA ALA A 159 -15.01 -5.29 -14.85
C ALA A 159 -13.53 -5.25 -14.43
N GLY A 160 -13.13 -6.15 -13.52
CA GLY A 160 -11.75 -6.33 -13.10
C GLY A 160 -10.88 -6.87 -14.23
N PHE A 161 -11.32 -7.95 -14.88
CA PHE A 161 -10.59 -8.56 -16.00
C PHE A 161 -10.36 -7.56 -17.15
N LYS A 162 -11.39 -6.79 -17.52
CA LYS A 162 -11.26 -5.71 -18.50
C LYS A 162 -10.21 -4.68 -18.10
N THR A 163 -10.16 -4.32 -16.81
CA THR A 163 -9.15 -3.37 -16.31
C THR A 163 -7.73 -3.95 -16.41
N ILE A 164 -7.57 -5.24 -16.08
CA ILE A 164 -6.28 -5.96 -16.20
C ILE A 164 -5.83 -6.00 -17.66
N GLU A 165 -6.71 -6.32 -18.60
CA GLU A 165 -6.40 -6.34 -20.03
C GLU A 165 -5.90 -4.98 -20.52
N LEU A 166 -6.62 -3.91 -20.18
CA LEU A 166 -6.24 -2.54 -20.55
C LEU A 166 -4.89 -2.12 -19.95
N GLY A 167 -4.64 -2.46 -18.68
CA GLY A 167 -3.37 -2.17 -18.01
C GLY A 167 -2.20 -2.96 -18.63
N ARG A 168 -2.42 -4.25 -18.95
CA ARG A 168 -1.40 -5.07 -19.61
C ARG A 168 -1.07 -4.58 -21.01
N ALA A 169 -2.07 -4.17 -21.79
CA ALA A 169 -1.86 -3.57 -23.10
C ALA A 169 -1.06 -2.26 -23.00
N ALA A 170 -1.35 -1.42 -22.00
CA ALA A 170 -0.62 -0.18 -21.76
C ALA A 170 0.84 -0.38 -21.31
N ALA A 171 1.16 -1.52 -20.66
CA ALA A 171 2.53 -1.89 -20.29
C ALA A 171 3.25 -2.73 -21.35
N ASP A 172 2.66 -2.92 -22.53
CA ASP A 172 3.12 -3.83 -23.59
C ASP A 172 3.37 -5.28 -23.12
N ARG A 173 2.62 -5.72 -22.12
CA ARG A 173 2.65 -7.09 -21.57
C ARG A 173 1.55 -7.96 -22.17
N ARG A 174 1.45 -7.96 -23.51
CA ARG A 174 0.50 -8.82 -24.23
C ARG A 174 0.92 -10.28 -24.08
N LYS A 175 -0.06 -11.15 -23.77
CA LYS A 175 0.14 -12.60 -23.73
C LYS A 175 0.12 -13.11 -25.16
#